data_AF-A0A538N8Q0-F1
#
_entry.id   AF-A0A538N8Q0-F1
#
_cell.length_a   1.000
_cell.length_b   1.000
_cell.length_c   1.000
_cell.angle_alpha   90.00
_cell.angle_beta   90.00
_cell.angle_gamma   90.00
#
_symmetry.space_group_name_H-M   'P 1'
#
loop_
_entity.id
_entity.type
_entity.pdbx_description
1 polymer ?
#
loop_
_entity_poly.entity_id
_entity_poly.type
_entity_poly.pdbx_seq_one_letter_code
_entity_poly.pdbx_strand_id
1 'polypeptide(L)'
;MVVGFAVCGIGVLVYLGLNIGITALLVGVVAAIIPVPVLVFCFMWLDRYEPEPIKYLAACLAWGACVATAIALLLNEGAAALAKHEHLPTSLVAVLTAPVAEETMKALGPLLLFLLRPKAFSGVVDGIVYCGLSATGFAMVENILYLGGYGYAAGADRAGVAGGVANVIGIFVVRIALSGFAHPLFTAMTGIGLGVAARSADKRVRVLAPIAGWLTAMILHGSWNLMALLANQTKQMLILLYGYFSVMMPIFFGMVAFALWLRSWEGRLTQRILPEYVRAGWLSPPEVAALATMGRRQSARTWARRVAGDAGAEAMRGFQYAATRLALLRDGLRRGLHLSSDDLAEALAEERSLLEGITAYRAAFTGRDPVAPPAHWDGQRYHVRFPDGSVRTLDPPAQPVVPVPVMLLPTYR
;
A
#
# COMPACT_ATOMS: atom_id res chain seq x y z
N MET A 1 20.51 -8.01 4.93
CA MET A 1 19.03 -8.12 4.99
C MET A 1 18.52 -9.38 4.31
N VAL A 2 18.75 -9.58 3.00
CA VAL A 2 18.25 -10.77 2.25
C VAL A 2 18.67 -12.11 2.88
N VAL A 3 19.96 -12.26 3.22
CA VAL A 3 20.47 -13.46 3.90
C VAL A 3 19.79 -13.69 5.26
N GLY A 4 19.54 -12.61 6.02
CA GLY A 4 18.87 -12.69 7.32
C GLY A 4 17.41 -13.18 7.20
N PHE A 5 16.66 -12.65 6.23
CA PHE A 5 15.30 -13.15 5.95
C PHE A 5 15.31 -14.59 5.46
N ALA A 6 16.25 -14.96 4.59
CA ALA A 6 16.37 -16.35 4.11
C ALA A 6 16.66 -17.33 5.25
N VAL A 7 17.63 -17.03 6.11
CA VAL A 7 17.96 -17.87 7.28
C VAL A 7 16.77 -17.98 8.23
N CYS A 8 16.11 -16.86 8.53
CA CYS A 8 14.94 -16.85 9.40
C CYS A 8 13.77 -17.65 8.79
N GLY A 9 13.48 -17.46 7.50
CA GLY A 9 12.44 -18.19 6.79
C GLY A 9 12.71 -19.69 6.72
N ILE A 10 13.96 -20.11 6.46
CA ILE A 10 14.36 -21.52 6.53
C ILE A 10 14.15 -22.05 7.94
N GLY A 11 14.56 -21.31 8.98
CA GLY A 11 14.35 -21.69 10.37
C GLY A 11 12.88 -21.93 10.71
N VAL A 12 11.99 -21.05 10.25
CA VAL A 12 10.54 -21.20 10.43
C VAL A 12 10.00 -22.42 9.68
N LEU A 13 10.40 -22.64 8.43
CA LEU A 13 9.95 -23.79 7.65
C LEU A 13 10.47 -25.12 8.24
N VAL A 14 11.71 -25.16 8.73
CA VAL A 14 12.26 -26.32 9.45
C VAL A 14 11.49 -26.56 10.74
N TYR A 15 11.25 -25.52 11.54
CA TYR A 15 10.45 -25.61 12.75
C TYR A 15 9.05 -26.18 12.47
N LEU A 16 8.35 -25.64 11.48
CA LEU A 16 7.04 -26.15 11.08
C LEU A 16 7.14 -27.60 10.58
N GLY A 17 8.08 -27.91 9.69
CA GLY A 17 8.28 -29.26 9.16
C GLY A 17 8.55 -30.32 10.22
N LEU A 18 9.28 -29.97 11.27
CA LEU A 18 9.53 -30.84 12.43
C LEU A 18 8.26 -31.05 13.28
N ASN A 19 7.39 -30.04 13.38
CA ASN A 19 6.19 -30.10 14.23
C ASN A 19 4.97 -30.73 13.54
N ILE A 20 4.74 -30.45 12.25
CA ILE A 20 3.55 -30.94 11.52
C ILE A 20 3.88 -32.04 10.49
N GLY A 21 5.16 -32.31 10.24
CA GLY A 21 5.62 -33.27 9.23
C GLY A 21 5.79 -32.66 7.84
N ILE A 22 6.69 -33.26 7.04
CA ILE A 22 7.06 -32.74 5.70
C ILE A 22 5.88 -32.70 4.73
N THR A 23 5.02 -33.73 4.71
CA THR A 23 3.88 -33.77 3.78
C THR A 23 2.88 -32.66 4.09
N ALA A 24 2.56 -32.48 5.38
CA ALA A 24 1.68 -31.42 5.85
C ALA A 24 2.26 -30.03 5.56
N LEU A 25 3.57 -29.84 5.78
CA LEU A 25 4.28 -28.63 5.43
C LEU A 25 4.14 -28.30 3.95
N LEU A 26 4.40 -29.27 3.06
CA LEU A 26 4.32 -29.06 1.61
C LEU A 26 2.89 -28.71 1.17
N VAL A 27 1.88 -29.41 1.67
CA VAL A 27 0.46 -29.10 1.40
C VAL A 27 0.12 -27.69 1.90
N GLY A 28 0.54 -27.36 3.12
CA GLY A 28 0.33 -26.05 3.72
C GLY A 28 0.99 -24.92 2.92
N VAL A 29 2.25 -25.09 2.50
CA VAL A 29 3.00 -24.11 1.68
C VAL A 29 2.29 -23.87 0.35
N VAL A 30 1.94 -24.94 -0.38
CA VAL A 30 1.27 -24.83 -1.68
C VAL A 30 -0.05 -24.09 -1.53
N ALA A 31 -0.86 -24.46 -0.54
CA ALA A 31 -2.16 -23.83 -0.33
C ALA A 31 -2.05 -22.38 0.16
N ALA A 32 -1.11 -22.07 1.05
CA ALA A 32 -0.95 -20.74 1.64
C ALA A 32 -0.36 -19.69 0.68
N ILE A 33 0.41 -20.11 -0.33
CA ILE A 33 0.99 -19.19 -1.33
C ILE A 33 -0.07 -18.65 -2.30
N ILE A 34 -1.11 -19.43 -2.62
CA ILE A 34 -2.15 -19.09 -3.62
C ILE A 34 -2.71 -17.65 -3.47
N PRO A 35 -3.13 -17.19 -2.28
CA PRO A 35 -3.70 -15.85 -2.13
C PRO A 35 -2.65 -14.71 -2.15
N VAL A 36 -1.37 -14.99 -1.93
CA VAL A 36 -0.34 -13.95 -1.73
C VAL A 36 -0.19 -13.06 -2.99
N PRO A 37 -0.05 -13.58 -4.21
CA PRO A 37 0.02 -12.75 -5.41
C PRO A 37 -1.20 -11.84 -5.60
N VAL A 38 -2.40 -12.31 -5.23
CA VAL A 38 -3.64 -11.53 -5.33
C VAL A 38 -3.61 -10.36 -4.36
N LEU A 39 -3.24 -10.59 -3.09
CA LEU A 39 -3.14 -9.54 -2.08
C LEU A 39 -2.03 -8.53 -2.41
N VAL A 40 -0.86 -9.01 -2.82
CA VAL A 40 0.25 -8.14 -3.27
C VAL A 40 -0.20 -7.28 -4.45
N PHE A 41 -0.89 -7.86 -5.44
CA PHE A 41 -1.45 -7.12 -6.56
C PHE A 41 -2.45 -6.06 -6.10
N CYS A 42 -3.36 -6.36 -5.16
CA CYS A 42 -4.30 -5.39 -4.61
C CYS A 42 -3.59 -4.19 -3.97
N PHE A 43 -2.53 -4.42 -3.18
CA PHE A 43 -1.75 -3.33 -2.57
C PHE A 43 -0.97 -2.52 -3.60
N MET A 44 -0.28 -3.17 -4.55
CA MET A 44 0.39 -2.47 -5.64
C MET A 44 -0.60 -1.69 -6.53
N TRP A 45 -1.81 -2.23 -6.70
CA TRP A 45 -2.87 -1.54 -7.42
C TRP A 45 -3.33 -0.31 -6.66
N LEU A 46 -3.47 -0.38 -5.33
CA LEU A 46 -3.85 0.74 -4.47
C LEU A 46 -2.83 1.88 -4.56
N ASP A 47 -1.54 1.55 -4.57
CA ASP A 47 -0.39 2.46 -4.60
C ASP A 47 -0.03 3.04 -5.99
N ARG A 48 -0.86 2.77 -7.00
CA ARG A 48 -0.46 3.00 -8.40
C ARG A 48 -0.19 4.46 -8.81
N TYR A 49 -0.58 5.47 -8.01
CA TYR A 49 -0.35 6.88 -8.34
C TYR A 49 1.11 7.31 -8.10
N GLU A 50 1.73 6.77 -7.06
CA GLU A 50 3.15 6.94 -6.74
C GLU A 50 3.72 5.57 -6.33
N PRO A 51 4.06 4.69 -7.29
CA PRO A 51 4.49 3.35 -6.96
C PRO A 51 5.75 3.35 -6.09
N GLU A 52 5.66 2.70 -4.93
CA GLU A 52 6.80 2.55 -4.02
C GLU A 52 7.87 1.60 -4.58
N PRO A 53 9.15 1.81 -4.24
CA PRO A 53 10.22 0.91 -4.63
C PRO A 53 9.95 -0.53 -4.17
N ILE A 54 10.01 -1.47 -5.11
CA ILE A 54 9.75 -2.90 -4.87
C ILE A 54 10.57 -3.45 -3.69
N LYS A 55 11.78 -2.93 -3.46
CA LYS A 55 12.63 -3.33 -2.34
C LYS A 55 11.97 -3.11 -0.97
N TYR A 56 11.18 -2.05 -0.78
CA TYR A 56 10.49 -1.77 0.48
C TYR A 56 9.26 -2.68 0.64
N LEU A 57 8.49 -2.86 -0.44
CA LEU A 57 7.36 -3.78 -0.49
C LEU A 57 7.81 -5.22 -0.15
N ALA A 58 8.87 -5.68 -0.80
CA ALA A 58 9.47 -7.00 -0.56
C ALA A 58 10.04 -7.12 0.86
N ALA A 59 10.66 -6.08 1.39
CA ALA A 59 11.18 -6.07 2.76
C ALA A 59 10.05 -6.18 3.80
N CYS A 60 8.94 -5.47 3.61
CA CYS A 60 7.76 -5.57 4.49
C CYS A 60 7.12 -6.95 4.43
N LEU A 61 6.91 -7.50 3.22
CA LEU A 61 6.39 -8.85 3.05
C LEU A 61 7.30 -9.91 3.71
N ALA A 62 8.61 -9.81 3.48
CA ALA A 62 9.60 -10.73 4.05
C ALA A 62 9.72 -10.58 5.57
N TRP A 63 9.64 -9.36 6.10
CA TRP A 63 9.58 -9.10 7.53
C TRP A 63 8.42 -9.84 8.18
N GLY A 64 7.23 -9.68 7.60
CA GLY A 64 6.01 -10.37 8.02
C GLY A 64 6.17 -11.87 8.06
N ALA A 65 6.60 -12.46 6.94
CA ALA A 65 6.72 -13.91 6.79
C ALA A 65 7.81 -14.53 7.66
N CYS A 66 8.92 -13.82 7.89
CA CYS A 66 10.08 -14.39 8.56
C CYS A 66 10.16 -13.92 10.01
N VAL A 67 10.52 -12.65 10.21
CA VAL A 67 10.87 -12.12 11.53
C VAL A 67 9.65 -12.01 12.42
N ALA A 68 8.56 -11.45 11.90
CA ALA A 68 7.35 -11.24 12.67
C ALA A 68 6.73 -12.56 13.09
N THR A 69 6.58 -13.52 12.16
CA THR A 69 6.05 -14.84 12.48
C THR A 69 6.96 -15.63 13.42
N ALA A 70 8.28 -15.65 13.21
CA ALA A 70 9.19 -16.38 14.09
C ALA A 70 9.12 -15.90 15.54
N ILE A 71 9.16 -14.58 15.75
CA ILE A 71 9.10 -14.00 17.09
C ILE A 71 7.71 -14.20 17.71
N ALA A 72 6.64 -13.99 16.93
CA ALA A 72 5.28 -14.19 17.42
C ALA A 72 5.00 -15.64 17.83
N LEU A 73 5.51 -16.63 17.08
CA LEU A 73 5.40 -18.05 17.44
C LEU A 73 6.05 -18.30 18.81
N LEU A 74 7.30 -17.84 19.01
CA LEU A 74 8.00 -17.99 20.27
C LEU A 74 7.27 -17.31 21.44
N LEU A 75 6.77 -16.08 21.22
CA LEU A 75 6.03 -15.34 22.25
C LEU A 75 4.70 -16.02 22.60
N ASN A 76 3.97 -16.50 21.59
CA ASN A 76 2.68 -17.17 21.78
C ASN A 76 2.85 -18.51 22.50
N GLU A 77 3.84 -19.31 22.12
CA GLU A 77 4.15 -20.59 22.76
C GLU A 77 4.63 -20.41 24.20
N GLY A 78 5.55 -19.45 24.42
CA GLY A 78 6.01 -19.11 25.77
C GLY A 78 4.88 -18.62 26.67
N ALA A 79 4.01 -17.76 26.16
CA ALA A 79 2.83 -17.30 26.89
C ALA A 79 1.83 -18.43 27.17
N ALA A 80 1.62 -19.35 26.23
CA ALA A 80 0.77 -20.51 26.44
C ALA A 80 1.35 -21.48 27.49
N ALA A 81 2.67 -21.68 27.49
CA ALA A 81 3.36 -22.49 28.48
C ALA A 81 3.27 -21.87 29.89
N LEU A 82 3.49 -20.56 30.00
CA LEU A 82 3.34 -19.82 31.26
C LEU A 82 1.89 -19.86 31.76
N ALA A 83 0.91 -19.63 30.89
CA ALA A 83 -0.50 -19.73 31.26
C ALA A 83 -0.84 -21.13 31.80
N LYS A 84 -0.32 -22.19 31.17
CA LYS A 84 -0.49 -23.57 31.65
C LYS A 84 0.17 -23.79 33.01
N HIS A 85 1.37 -23.25 33.24
CA HIS A 85 2.09 -23.31 34.52
C HIS A 85 1.29 -22.63 35.64
N GLU A 86 0.72 -21.46 35.35
CA GLU A 86 -0.09 -20.67 36.28
C GLU A 86 -1.56 -21.11 36.36
N HIS A 87 -1.93 -22.25 35.76
CA HIS A 87 -3.32 -22.75 35.69
C HIS A 87 -4.34 -21.76 35.08
N LEU A 88 -3.88 -20.86 34.22
CA LEU A 88 -4.72 -19.93 33.47
C LEU A 88 -5.22 -20.56 32.16
N PRO A 89 -6.44 -20.21 31.69
CA PRO A 89 -6.94 -20.67 30.40
C PRO A 89 -6.06 -20.18 29.24
N THR A 90 -5.52 -21.10 28.44
CA THR A 90 -4.76 -20.77 27.22
C THR A 90 -5.57 -20.00 26.18
N SER A 91 -6.90 -20.05 26.28
CA SER A 91 -7.80 -19.23 25.47
C SER A 91 -7.63 -17.73 25.71
N LEU A 92 -7.21 -17.31 26.92
CA LEU A 92 -6.89 -15.91 27.20
C LEU A 92 -5.66 -15.45 26.43
N VAL A 93 -4.67 -16.33 26.25
CA VAL A 93 -3.48 -16.05 25.44
C VAL A 93 -3.90 -15.78 23.99
N ALA A 94 -4.79 -16.59 23.42
CA ALA A 94 -5.27 -16.42 22.05
C ALA A 94 -6.05 -15.11 21.82
N VAL A 95 -6.76 -14.61 22.83
CA VAL A 95 -7.62 -13.41 22.71
C VAL A 95 -6.88 -12.12 23.10
N LEU A 96 -5.96 -12.16 24.05
CA LEU A 96 -5.31 -10.98 24.60
C LEU A 96 -3.84 -10.90 24.20
N THR A 97 -3.06 -11.94 24.52
CA THR A 97 -1.61 -11.91 24.34
C THR A 97 -1.18 -12.05 22.88
N ALA A 98 -1.80 -12.97 22.13
CA ALA A 98 -1.46 -13.22 20.74
C ALA A 98 -1.71 -12.00 19.84
N PRO A 99 -2.87 -11.31 19.89
CA PRO A 99 -3.06 -10.07 19.13
C PRO A 99 -2.02 -9.00 19.47
N VAL A 100 -1.65 -8.86 20.74
CA VAL A 100 -0.62 -7.90 21.15
C VAL A 100 0.73 -8.25 20.53
N ALA A 101 1.18 -9.50 20.70
CA ALA A 101 2.46 -9.96 20.18
C ALA A 101 2.50 -9.84 18.65
N GLU A 102 1.47 -10.34 17.98
CA GLU A 102 1.44 -10.43 16.53
C GLU A 102 1.29 -9.07 15.84
N GLU A 103 0.35 -8.22 16.27
CA GLU A 103 0.17 -6.90 15.65
C GLU A 103 1.38 -6.01 15.89
N THR A 104 2.03 -6.14 17.07
CA THR A 104 3.33 -5.47 17.32
C THR A 104 4.39 -5.97 16.36
N MET A 105 4.57 -7.29 16.24
CA MET A 105 5.62 -7.84 15.40
C MET A 105 5.39 -7.56 13.91
N LYS A 106 4.14 -7.58 13.43
CA LYS A 106 3.78 -7.19 12.06
C LYS A 106 4.08 -5.70 11.80
N ALA A 107 3.79 -4.83 12.76
CA ALA A 107 3.99 -3.38 12.63
C ALA A 107 5.46 -2.94 12.75
N LEU A 108 6.30 -3.69 13.46
CA LEU A 108 7.70 -3.29 13.71
C LEU A 108 8.52 -3.10 12.42
N GLY A 109 8.34 -3.93 11.39
CA GLY A 109 9.04 -3.77 10.11
C GLY A 109 8.70 -2.45 9.41
N PRO A 110 7.41 -2.19 9.12
CA PRO A 110 6.94 -0.90 8.61
C PRO A 110 7.32 0.28 9.51
N LEU A 111 7.28 0.14 10.84
CA LEU A 111 7.70 1.19 11.78
C LEU A 111 9.21 1.49 11.66
N LEU A 112 10.06 0.46 11.56
CA LEU A 112 11.48 0.63 11.32
C LEU A 112 11.73 1.31 9.97
N LEU A 113 10.98 0.95 8.93
CA LEU A 113 11.05 1.64 7.64
C LEU A 113 10.66 3.12 7.79
N PHE A 114 9.59 3.43 8.53
CA PHE A 114 9.14 4.79 8.81
C PHE A 114 10.20 5.61 9.55
N LEU A 115 10.86 5.03 10.55
CA LEU A 115 11.87 5.71 11.37
C LEU A 115 13.20 5.89 10.62
N LEU A 116 13.64 4.87 9.88
CA LEU A 116 14.95 4.85 9.23
C LEU A 116 14.92 5.47 7.83
N ARG A 117 13.76 5.47 7.17
CA ARG A 117 13.53 5.96 5.81
C ARG A 117 12.22 6.77 5.74
N PRO A 118 12.09 7.88 6.48
CA PRO A 118 10.85 8.66 6.53
C PRO A 118 10.40 9.17 5.15
N LYS A 119 11.33 9.37 4.21
CA LYS A 119 11.05 9.76 2.82
C LYS A 119 10.37 8.67 1.97
N ALA A 120 10.33 7.43 2.47
CA ALA A 120 9.60 6.33 1.84
C ALA A 120 8.11 6.30 2.23
N PHE A 121 7.66 7.25 3.07
CA PHE A 121 6.27 7.45 3.44
C PHE A 121 5.83 8.84 2.93
N SER A 122 5.07 8.85 1.85
CA SER A 122 4.43 10.02 1.27
C SER A 122 2.97 10.21 1.73
N GLY A 123 2.35 9.21 2.38
CA GLY A 123 0.96 9.32 2.81
C GLY A 123 0.38 8.14 3.61
N VAL A 124 -0.96 8.15 3.70
CA VAL A 124 -1.76 7.12 4.38
C VAL A 124 -1.81 5.83 3.56
N VAL A 125 -1.80 5.93 2.23
CA VAL A 125 -1.81 4.78 1.34
C VAL A 125 -0.57 3.91 1.53
N ASP A 126 0.63 4.48 1.56
CA ASP A 126 1.86 3.70 1.75
C ASP A 126 1.90 3.04 3.13
N GLY A 127 1.40 3.72 4.16
CA GLY A 127 1.22 3.12 5.48
C GLY A 127 0.34 1.87 5.44
N ILE A 128 -0.81 1.94 4.75
CA ILE A 128 -1.71 0.80 4.53
C ILE A 128 -0.99 -0.30 3.74
N VAL A 129 -0.24 0.04 2.70
CA VAL A 129 0.47 -0.89 1.82
C VAL A 129 1.59 -1.62 2.56
N TYR A 130 2.48 -0.91 3.26
CA TYR A 130 3.59 -1.52 4.00
C TYR A 130 3.11 -2.41 5.14
N CYS A 131 2.17 -1.94 5.94
CA CYS A 131 1.58 -2.73 7.02
C CYS A 131 0.76 -3.91 6.48
N GLY A 132 -0.02 -3.70 5.42
CA GLY A 132 -0.81 -4.74 4.76
C GLY A 132 0.06 -5.85 4.16
N LEU A 133 1.20 -5.51 3.54
CA LEU A 133 2.16 -6.49 3.03
C LEU A 133 2.86 -7.25 4.15
N SER A 134 3.25 -6.59 5.23
CA SER A 134 3.78 -7.27 6.42
C SER A 134 2.78 -8.26 7.01
N ALA A 135 1.53 -7.85 7.17
CA ALA A 135 0.45 -8.73 7.63
C ALA A 135 0.15 -9.87 6.64
N THR A 136 0.25 -9.63 5.33
CA THR A 136 0.09 -10.67 4.30
C THR A 136 1.19 -11.73 4.40
N GLY A 137 2.44 -11.31 4.60
CA GLY A 137 3.57 -12.23 4.80
C GLY A 137 3.39 -13.07 6.06
N PHE A 138 2.96 -12.43 7.15
CA PHE A 138 2.64 -13.13 8.40
C PHE A 138 1.53 -14.16 8.21
N ALA A 139 0.41 -13.74 7.62
CA ALA A 139 -0.76 -14.59 7.39
C ALA A 139 -0.44 -15.77 6.47
N MET A 140 0.47 -15.60 5.49
CA MET A 140 0.94 -16.70 4.64
C MET A 140 1.53 -17.82 5.51
N VAL A 141 2.47 -17.50 6.40
CA VAL A 141 3.14 -18.52 7.23
C VAL A 141 2.20 -19.11 8.27
N GLU A 142 1.33 -18.30 8.86
CA GLU A 142 0.30 -18.82 9.75
C GLU A 142 -0.63 -19.80 9.02
N ASN A 143 -1.03 -19.48 7.78
CA ASN A 143 -1.87 -20.37 6.98
C ASN A 143 -1.18 -21.68 6.59
N ILE A 144 0.17 -21.74 6.55
CA ILE A 144 0.89 -23.01 6.40
C ILE A 144 0.60 -23.93 7.58
N LEU A 145 0.68 -23.40 8.81
CA LEU A 145 0.37 -24.16 10.03
C LEU A 145 -1.10 -24.61 10.05
N TYR A 146 -2.03 -23.73 9.69
CA TYR A 146 -3.45 -24.08 9.69
C TYR A 146 -3.85 -25.08 8.60
N LEU A 147 -3.42 -24.87 7.36
CA LEU A 147 -3.78 -25.74 6.24
C LEU A 147 -3.00 -27.06 6.31
N GLY A 148 -1.71 -27.01 6.63
CA GLY A 148 -0.87 -28.19 6.75
C GLY A 148 -1.17 -28.99 8.02
N GLY A 149 -1.03 -28.38 9.19
CA GLY A 149 -1.17 -29.06 10.48
C GLY A 149 -2.63 -29.36 10.83
N TYR A 150 -3.43 -28.32 11.06
CA TYR A 150 -4.83 -28.49 11.50
C TYR A 150 -5.76 -28.99 10.38
N GLY A 151 -5.40 -28.76 9.12
CA GLY A 151 -6.14 -29.24 7.95
C GLY A 151 -5.69 -30.63 7.55
N TYR A 152 -4.54 -30.72 6.88
CA TYR A 152 -4.08 -31.94 6.23
C TYR A 152 -3.70 -33.01 7.25
N ALA A 153 -2.76 -32.75 8.16
CA ALA A 153 -2.27 -33.76 9.11
C ALA A 153 -3.39 -34.28 10.00
N ALA A 154 -4.12 -33.38 10.68
CA ALA A 154 -5.21 -33.77 11.56
C ALA A 154 -6.39 -34.44 10.82
N GLY A 155 -6.66 -34.07 9.56
CA GLY A 155 -7.66 -34.74 8.74
C GLY A 155 -7.21 -36.10 8.23
N ALA A 156 -5.93 -36.23 7.86
CA ALA A 156 -5.32 -37.46 7.40
C ALA A 156 -5.27 -38.52 8.51
N ASP A 157 -4.95 -38.10 9.73
CA ASP A 157 -4.95 -38.98 10.90
C ASP A 157 -6.34 -39.56 11.20
N ARG A 158 -7.41 -38.82 10.88
CA ARG A 158 -8.80 -39.23 11.16
C ARG A 158 -9.42 -40.09 10.06
N ALA A 159 -9.18 -39.76 8.80
CA ALA A 159 -9.91 -40.36 7.67
C ALA A 159 -9.02 -40.55 6.43
N GLY A 160 -7.70 -40.69 6.62
CA GLY A 160 -6.73 -40.88 5.55
C GLY A 160 -6.62 -39.66 4.62
N VAL A 161 -5.92 -39.83 3.50
CA VAL A 161 -5.61 -38.73 2.57
C VAL A 161 -6.86 -37.95 2.13
N ALA A 162 -7.97 -38.64 1.89
CA ALA A 162 -9.24 -38.00 1.51
C ALA A 162 -9.78 -37.07 2.61
N GLY A 163 -9.71 -37.49 3.87
CA GLY A 163 -10.05 -36.66 5.03
C GLY A 163 -9.14 -35.44 5.19
N GLY A 164 -7.84 -35.63 4.99
CA GLY A 164 -6.85 -34.54 4.98
C GLY A 164 -7.18 -33.48 3.93
N VAL A 165 -7.42 -33.90 2.69
CA VAL A 165 -7.77 -32.99 1.59
C VAL A 165 -9.09 -32.27 1.85
N ALA A 166 -10.13 -32.97 2.31
CA ALA A 166 -11.43 -32.37 2.63
C ALA A 166 -11.32 -31.27 3.71
N ASN A 167 -10.55 -31.53 4.78
CA ASN A 167 -10.31 -30.55 5.83
C ASN A 167 -9.50 -29.34 5.32
N VAL A 168 -8.48 -29.55 4.50
CA VAL A 168 -7.73 -28.46 3.86
C VAL A 168 -8.67 -27.55 3.08
N ILE A 169 -9.56 -28.12 2.26
CA ILE A 169 -10.54 -27.34 1.47
C ILE A 169 -11.45 -26.53 2.40
N GLY A 170 -12.00 -27.13 3.45
CA GLY A 170 -12.85 -26.43 4.41
C GLY A 170 -12.14 -25.26 5.10
N ILE A 171 -10.93 -25.50 5.61
CA ILE A 171 -10.11 -24.46 6.25
C ILE A 171 -9.72 -23.38 5.23
N PHE A 172 -9.39 -23.77 3.99
CA PHE A 172 -9.05 -22.82 2.93
C PHE A 172 -10.21 -21.87 2.63
N VAL A 173 -11.44 -22.37 2.50
CA VAL A 173 -12.61 -21.51 2.28
C VAL A 173 -12.78 -20.51 3.43
N VAL A 174 -12.73 -20.97 4.67
CA VAL A 174 -12.93 -20.09 5.83
C VAL A 174 -11.79 -19.09 5.99
N ARG A 175 -10.53 -19.54 5.96
CA ARG A 175 -9.36 -18.71 6.26
C ARG A 175 -8.88 -17.86 5.10
N ILE A 176 -8.99 -18.37 3.87
CA ILE A 176 -8.45 -17.69 2.68
C ILE A 176 -9.56 -16.93 1.96
N ALA A 177 -10.66 -17.59 1.62
CA ALA A 177 -11.71 -16.94 0.82
C ALA A 177 -12.57 -15.98 1.67
N LEU A 178 -12.97 -16.40 2.88
CA LEU A 178 -13.87 -15.61 3.72
C LEU A 178 -13.13 -14.65 4.65
N SER A 179 -11.94 -14.99 5.15
CA SER A 179 -11.23 -14.16 6.14
C SER A 179 -9.78 -13.82 5.78
N GLY A 180 -9.36 -14.07 4.53
CA GLY A 180 -7.97 -13.84 4.10
C GLY A 180 -7.54 -12.37 4.14
N PHE A 181 -8.49 -11.44 4.19
CA PHE A 181 -8.23 -10.01 4.35
C PHE A 181 -8.07 -9.57 5.82
N ALA A 182 -8.36 -10.43 6.81
CA ALA A 182 -8.46 -10.04 8.21
C ALA A 182 -7.14 -9.50 8.78
N HIS A 183 -6.03 -10.24 8.64
CA HIS A 183 -4.73 -9.75 9.10
C HIS A 183 -4.32 -8.44 8.40
N PRO A 184 -4.38 -8.34 7.05
CA PRO A 184 -4.12 -7.06 6.39
C PRO A 184 -5.02 -5.93 6.86
N LEU A 185 -6.30 -6.19 7.13
CA LEU A 185 -7.26 -5.21 7.64
C LEU A 185 -6.85 -4.69 9.03
N PHE A 186 -6.49 -5.58 9.96
CA PHE A 186 -6.10 -5.20 11.32
C PHE A 186 -4.83 -4.36 11.30
N THR A 187 -3.75 -4.88 10.71
CA THR A 187 -2.46 -4.18 10.71
C THR A 187 -2.51 -2.90 9.86
N ALA A 188 -3.40 -2.80 8.87
CA ALA A 188 -3.63 -1.55 8.14
C ALA A 188 -4.09 -0.41 9.05
N MET A 189 -4.73 -0.66 10.21
CA MET A 189 -5.04 0.39 11.18
C MET A 189 -3.76 1.04 11.72
N THR A 190 -2.72 0.24 11.98
CA THR A 190 -1.38 0.77 12.32
C THR A 190 -0.80 1.56 11.15
N GLY A 191 -0.97 1.04 9.92
CA GLY A 191 -0.59 1.72 8.69
C GLY A 191 -1.22 3.11 8.54
N ILE A 192 -2.51 3.25 8.86
CA ILE A 192 -3.20 4.54 8.86
C ILE A 192 -2.55 5.50 9.85
N GLY A 193 -2.27 5.03 11.07
CA GLY A 193 -1.59 5.82 12.09
C GLY A 193 -0.21 6.32 11.65
N LEU A 194 0.61 5.44 11.05
CA LEU A 194 1.91 5.78 10.50
C LEU A 194 1.83 6.80 9.36
N GLY A 195 0.88 6.63 8.44
CA GLY A 195 0.73 7.56 7.33
C GLY A 195 0.16 8.92 7.74
N VAL A 196 -0.71 8.98 8.76
CA VAL A 196 -1.13 10.24 9.37
C VAL A 196 0.06 10.93 10.04
N ALA A 197 0.91 10.17 10.74
CA ALA A 197 2.14 10.71 11.32
C ALA A 197 3.10 11.24 10.24
N ALA A 198 3.25 10.55 9.11
CA ALA A 198 4.10 10.99 7.99
C ALA A 198 3.68 12.36 7.42
N ARG A 199 2.39 12.73 7.56
CA ARG A 199 1.79 13.95 6.99
C ARG A 199 1.47 15.03 8.02
N SER A 200 1.90 14.88 9.25
CA SER A 200 1.65 15.84 10.32
C SER A 200 2.93 16.54 10.79
N ALA A 201 2.87 17.88 10.89
CA ALA A 201 3.90 18.67 11.54
C ALA A 201 3.79 18.63 13.07
N ASP A 202 2.60 18.31 13.60
CA ASP A 202 2.35 18.25 15.03
C ASP A 202 3.01 17.00 15.64
N LYS A 203 3.98 17.23 16.53
CA LYS A 203 4.70 16.17 17.26
C LYS A 203 3.76 15.25 18.03
N ARG A 204 2.64 15.77 18.56
CA ARG A 204 1.65 14.96 19.28
C ARG A 204 0.99 13.97 18.34
N VAL A 205 0.52 14.44 17.18
CA VAL A 205 -0.09 13.57 16.15
C VAL A 205 0.90 12.53 15.64
N ARG A 206 2.16 12.92 15.43
CA ARG A 206 3.23 12.00 14.98
C ARG A 206 3.45 10.81 15.91
N VAL A 207 3.16 10.96 17.20
CA VAL A 207 3.31 9.90 18.22
C VAL A 207 1.97 9.20 18.49
N LEU A 208 0.89 9.98 18.67
CA LEU A 208 -0.41 9.45 19.06
C LEU A 208 -1.11 8.69 17.93
N ALA A 209 -0.96 9.11 16.67
CA ALA A 209 -1.65 8.44 15.56
C ALA A 209 -1.14 7.00 15.33
N PRO A 210 0.18 6.71 15.29
CA PRO A 210 0.66 5.34 15.21
C PRO A 210 0.23 4.47 16.40
N ILE A 211 0.26 5.03 17.62
CA ILE A 211 -0.19 4.32 18.83
C ILE A 211 -1.68 3.99 18.74
N ALA A 212 -2.52 4.94 18.34
CA ALA A 212 -3.96 4.73 18.19
C ALA A 212 -4.28 3.67 17.14
N GLY A 213 -3.58 3.70 16.00
CA GLY A 213 -3.70 2.70 14.94
C GLY A 213 -3.27 1.30 15.40
N TRP A 214 -2.17 1.21 16.14
CA TRP A 214 -1.65 -0.02 16.72
C TRP A 214 -2.59 -0.64 17.76
N LEU A 215 -3.12 0.17 18.68
CA LEU A 215 -4.13 -0.29 19.64
C LEU A 215 -5.41 -0.76 18.96
N THR A 216 -5.85 -0.04 17.92
CA THR A 216 -7.04 -0.42 17.15
C THR A 216 -6.82 -1.75 16.41
N ALA A 217 -5.64 -1.98 15.84
CA ALA A 217 -5.28 -3.27 15.24
C ALA A 217 -5.41 -4.41 16.25
N MET A 218 -4.87 -4.24 17.45
CA MET A 218 -4.97 -5.24 18.53
C MET A 218 -6.40 -5.52 18.96
N ILE A 219 -7.20 -4.47 19.13
CA ILE A 219 -8.60 -4.59 19.56
C ILE A 219 -9.40 -5.34 18.50
N LEU A 220 -9.25 -5.00 17.23
CA LEU A 220 -9.96 -5.68 16.14
C LEU A 220 -9.55 -7.15 16.03
N HIS A 221 -8.25 -7.43 16.10
CA HIS A 221 -7.75 -8.79 16.04
C HIS A 221 -8.19 -9.62 17.25
N GLY A 222 -8.02 -9.10 18.47
CA GLY A 222 -8.51 -9.75 19.69
C GLY A 222 -10.02 -9.97 19.69
N SER A 223 -10.80 -9.02 19.17
CA SER A 223 -12.24 -9.18 19.02
C SER A 223 -12.60 -10.30 18.03
N TRP A 224 -11.86 -10.44 16.93
CA TRP A 224 -12.03 -11.55 15.99
C TRP A 224 -11.73 -12.91 16.65
N ASN A 225 -10.63 -13.00 17.39
CA ASN A 225 -10.26 -14.21 18.13
C ASN A 225 -11.29 -14.54 19.21
N LEU A 226 -11.79 -13.52 19.91
CA LEU A 226 -12.84 -13.68 20.92
C LEU A 226 -14.14 -14.24 20.31
N MET A 227 -14.57 -13.73 19.15
CA MET A 227 -15.77 -14.24 18.47
C MET A 227 -15.61 -15.71 18.07
N ALA A 228 -14.45 -16.09 17.52
CA ALA A 228 -14.15 -17.47 17.18
C ALA A 228 -14.12 -18.39 18.42
N LEU A 229 -13.51 -17.91 19.51
CA LEU A 229 -13.46 -18.62 20.78
C LEU A 229 -14.85 -18.85 21.37
N LEU A 230 -15.67 -17.78 21.45
CA LEU A 230 -17.03 -17.85 22.00
C LEU A 230 -17.91 -18.78 21.19
N ALA A 231 -17.85 -18.70 19.86
CA ALA A 231 -18.59 -19.62 18.98
C ALA A 231 -18.20 -21.08 19.25
N ASN A 232 -16.91 -21.37 19.39
CA ASN A 232 -16.43 -22.72 19.67
C ASN A 232 -16.81 -23.23 21.07
N GLN A 233 -16.61 -22.42 22.11
CA GLN A 233 -16.89 -22.81 23.51
C GLN A 233 -18.39 -23.00 23.79
N THR A 234 -19.23 -22.12 23.26
CA THR A 234 -20.69 -22.21 23.42
C THR A 234 -21.35 -23.18 22.45
N LYS A 235 -20.60 -23.68 21.46
CA LYS A 235 -21.10 -24.45 20.31
C LYS A 235 -22.15 -23.70 19.48
N GLN A 236 -22.19 -22.37 19.57
CA GLN A 236 -23.11 -21.52 18.83
C GLN A 236 -22.40 -20.85 17.64
N MET A 237 -22.36 -21.54 16.51
CA MET A 237 -21.74 -21.00 15.28
C MET A 237 -22.39 -19.70 14.78
N LEU A 238 -23.62 -19.42 15.21
CA LEU A 238 -24.31 -18.15 14.91
C LEU A 238 -23.53 -16.94 15.44
N ILE A 239 -22.80 -17.04 16.55
CA ILE A 239 -21.98 -15.94 17.08
C ILE A 239 -20.93 -15.52 16.04
N LEU A 240 -20.23 -16.49 15.45
CA LEU A 240 -19.24 -16.23 14.41
C LEU A 240 -19.89 -15.69 13.13
N LEU A 241 -21.05 -16.23 12.75
CA LEU A 241 -21.79 -15.79 11.57
C LEU A 241 -22.26 -14.33 11.69
N TYR A 242 -22.91 -13.97 12.80
CA TYR A 242 -23.34 -12.60 13.08
C TYR A 242 -22.14 -11.67 13.24
N GLY A 243 -21.10 -12.09 13.98
CA GLY A 243 -19.87 -11.32 14.10
C GLY A 243 -19.21 -11.04 12.74
N TYR A 244 -19.18 -12.04 11.86
CA TYR A 244 -18.65 -11.89 10.52
C TYR A 244 -19.46 -10.88 9.68
N PHE A 245 -20.77 -11.05 9.57
CA PHE A 245 -21.60 -10.20 8.70
C PHE A 245 -21.94 -8.82 9.30
N SER A 246 -22.09 -8.72 10.62
CA SER A 246 -22.51 -7.48 11.29
C SER A 246 -21.33 -6.64 11.78
N VAL A 247 -20.14 -7.22 11.93
CA VAL A 247 -18.94 -6.49 12.41
C VAL A 247 -17.82 -6.52 11.38
N MET A 248 -17.34 -7.72 11.01
CA MET A 248 -16.16 -7.84 10.14
C MET A 248 -16.41 -7.27 8.73
N MET A 249 -17.52 -7.64 8.09
CA MET A 249 -17.86 -7.18 6.74
C MET A 249 -18.04 -5.65 6.65
N PRO A 250 -18.81 -4.98 7.54
CA PRO A 250 -18.89 -3.53 7.54
C PRO A 250 -17.53 -2.84 7.73
N ILE A 251 -16.68 -3.33 8.63
CA ILE A 251 -15.34 -2.77 8.83
C ILE A 251 -14.48 -2.96 7.58
N PHE A 252 -14.51 -4.15 6.98
CA PHE A 252 -13.80 -4.44 5.74
C PHE A 252 -14.24 -3.52 4.59
N PHE A 253 -15.54 -3.45 4.30
CA PHE A 253 -16.04 -2.60 3.22
C PHE A 253 -15.84 -1.11 3.52
N GLY A 254 -15.96 -0.69 4.78
CA GLY A 254 -15.62 0.65 5.22
C GLY A 254 -14.15 0.99 4.95
N MET A 255 -13.24 0.06 5.26
CA MET A 255 -11.82 0.21 4.98
C MET A 255 -11.52 0.24 3.47
N VAL A 256 -12.16 -0.62 2.67
CA VAL A 256 -12.04 -0.59 1.21
C VAL A 256 -12.53 0.74 0.65
N ALA A 257 -13.69 1.21 1.09
CA ALA A 257 -14.23 2.51 0.68
C ALA A 257 -13.29 3.66 1.07
N PHE A 258 -12.74 3.62 2.29
CA PHE A 258 -11.75 4.59 2.77
C PHE A 258 -10.46 4.57 1.93
N ALA A 259 -9.91 3.39 1.63
CA ALA A 259 -8.72 3.24 0.80
C ALA A 259 -8.94 3.74 -0.64
N LEU A 260 -10.10 3.42 -1.23
CA LEU A 260 -10.49 3.94 -2.55
C LEU A 260 -10.69 5.46 -2.54
N TRP A 261 -11.27 5.99 -1.47
CA TRP A 261 -11.41 7.43 -1.28
C TRP A 261 -10.05 8.12 -1.20
N LEU A 262 -9.12 7.62 -0.36
CA LEU A 262 -7.75 8.12 -0.24
C LEU A 262 -7.01 8.10 -1.59
N ARG A 263 -7.06 6.97 -2.30
CA ARG A 263 -6.50 6.83 -3.64
C ARG A 263 -7.05 7.88 -4.61
N SER A 264 -8.36 8.14 -4.57
CA SER A 264 -9.00 9.17 -5.40
C SER A 264 -8.59 10.59 -5.00
N TRP A 265 -8.26 10.78 -3.73
CA TRP A 265 -7.87 12.06 -3.16
C TRP A 265 -6.42 12.40 -3.48
N GLU A 266 -5.52 11.42 -3.46
CA GLU A 266 -4.13 11.51 -3.90
C GLU A 266 -4.02 11.76 -5.41
N GLY A 267 -4.81 11.06 -6.23
CA GLY A 267 -4.86 11.33 -7.68
C GLY A 267 -5.19 12.78 -8.01
N ARG A 268 -6.03 13.42 -7.17
CA ARG A 268 -6.43 14.82 -7.28
C ARG A 268 -5.49 15.81 -6.59
N LEU A 269 -4.45 15.35 -5.88
CA LEU A 269 -3.48 16.24 -5.23
C LEU A 269 -2.76 17.13 -6.25
N THR A 270 -2.38 16.54 -7.39
CA THR A 270 -1.77 17.27 -8.51
C THR A 270 -2.62 18.46 -8.96
N GLN A 271 -3.95 18.32 -9.01
CA GLN A 271 -4.84 19.42 -9.39
C GLN A 271 -4.98 20.50 -8.31
N ARG A 272 -4.76 20.17 -7.04
CA ARG A 272 -4.82 21.13 -5.93
C ARG A 272 -3.53 21.93 -5.76
N ILE A 273 -2.39 21.30 -6.07
CA ILE A 273 -1.07 21.87 -5.79
C ILE A 273 -0.41 22.47 -7.03
N LEU A 274 -0.50 21.80 -8.18
CA LEU A 274 0.19 22.23 -9.40
C LEU A 274 -0.33 23.52 -10.08
N PRO A 275 -1.54 24.07 -9.81
CA PRO A 275 -1.94 25.36 -10.39
C PRO A 275 -0.99 26.52 -10.09
N GLU A 276 -0.22 26.48 -9.01
CA GLU A 276 0.84 27.47 -8.76
C GLU A 276 1.96 27.43 -9.80
N TYR A 277 2.37 26.23 -10.20
CA TYR A 277 3.38 26.04 -11.24
C TYR A 277 2.83 26.36 -12.63
N VAL A 278 1.52 26.25 -12.83
CA VAL A 278 0.88 26.74 -14.07
C VAL A 278 0.97 28.26 -14.17
N ARG A 279 0.64 28.97 -13.09
CA ARG A 279 0.77 30.43 -13.04
C ARG A 279 2.21 30.90 -13.17
N ALA A 280 3.16 30.12 -12.65
CA ALA A 280 4.59 30.40 -12.79
C ALA A 280 5.18 29.99 -14.16
N GLY A 281 4.38 29.41 -15.07
CA GLY A 281 4.83 29.04 -16.41
C GLY A 281 5.61 27.73 -16.52
N TRP A 282 5.70 26.93 -15.45
CA TRP A 282 6.38 25.63 -15.46
C TRP A 282 5.53 24.50 -16.06
N LEU A 283 4.20 24.61 -15.95
CA LEU A 283 3.22 23.64 -16.42
C LEU A 283 2.11 24.37 -17.19
N SER A 284 1.39 23.63 -18.03
CA SER A 284 0.17 24.11 -18.70
C SER A 284 -1.10 23.50 -18.09
N PRO A 285 -2.26 24.16 -18.22
CA PRO A 285 -3.53 23.59 -17.75
C PRO A 285 -3.85 22.18 -18.28
N PRO A 286 -3.60 21.82 -19.56
CA PRO A 286 -3.83 20.47 -20.10
C PRO A 286 -2.88 19.42 -19.54
N GLU A 287 -1.67 19.83 -19.15
CA GLU A 287 -0.74 18.92 -18.49
C GLU A 287 -1.24 18.56 -17.09
N VAL A 288 -1.70 19.54 -16.31
CA VAL A 288 -2.30 19.28 -14.99
C VAL A 288 -3.62 18.50 -15.13
N ALA A 289 -4.41 18.78 -16.18
CA ALA A 289 -5.60 18.03 -16.54
C ALA A 289 -5.34 16.53 -16.67
N ALA A 290 -4.28 16.19 -17.38
CA ALA A 290 -3.89 14.83 -17.74
C ALA A 290 -3.50 14.00 -16.50
N LEU A 291 -3.11 14.65 -15.40
CA LEU A 291 -2.66 14.00 -14.17
C LEU A 291 -3.81 13.62 -13.22
N ALA A 292 -5.00 14.18 -13.43
CA ALA A 292 -6.12 14.17 -12.48
C ALA A 292 -6.69 12.78 -12.14
N THR A 293 -6.71 11.87 -13.12
CA THR A 293 -7.29 10.53 -12.96
C THR A 293 -6.47 9.50 -13.72
N MET A 294 -6.59 8.22 -13.34
CA MET A 294 -5.92 7.13 -14.05
C MET A 294 -6.30 7.04 -15.53
N GLY A 295 -7.57 7.24 -15.87
CA GLY A 295 -8.02 7.24 -17.26
C GLY A 295 -7.35 8.34 -18.08
N ARG A 296 -7.22 9.55 -17.52
CA ARG A 296 -6.52 10.66 -18.17
C ARG A 296 -5.02 10.41 -18.30
N ARG A 297 -4.39 9.83 -17.27
CA ARG A 297 -2.98 9.42 -17.33
C ARG A 297 -2.74 8.38 -18.42
N GLN A 298 -3.62 7.41 -18.56
CA GLN A 298 -3.54 6.41 -19.62
C GLN A 298 -3.74 7.05 -21.00
N SER A 299 -4.75 7.90 -21.17
CA SER A 299 -5.00 8.63 -22.41
C SER A 299 -3.78 9.48 -22.82
N ALA A 300 -3.18 10.21 -21.88
CA ALA A 300 -1.96 10.97 -22.11
C ALA A 300 -0.77 10.10 -22.54
N ARG A 301 -0.61 8.89 -21.96
CA ARG A 301 0.43 7.94 -22.41
C ARG A 301 0.16 7.40 -23.79
N THR A 302 -1.10 7.10 -24.12
CA THR A 302 -1.49 6.65 -25.47
C THR A 302 -1.26 7.75 -26.50
N TRP A 303 -1.60 9.00 -26.17
CA TRP A 303 -1.31 10.16 -27.02
C TRP A 303 0.20 10.34 -27.21
N ALA A 304 0.99 10.31 -26.12
CA ALA A 304 2.44 10.44 -26.19
C ALA A 304 3.09 9.32 -27.02
N ARG A 305 2.57 8.08 -26.92
CA ARG A 305 3.00 6.96 -27.76
C ARG A 305 2.73 7.22 -29.24
N ARG A 306 1.56 7.75 -29.56
CA ARG A 306 1.16 8.03 -30.94
C ARG A 306 2.05 9.11 -31.58
N VAL A 307 2.43 10.15 -30.85
CA VAL A 307 3.21 11.27 -31.41
C VAL A 307 4.72 11.06 -31.37
N ALA A 308 5.24 10.22 -30.47
CA ALA A 308 6.68 10.07 -30.24
C ALA A 308 7.13 8.62 -30.00
N GLY A 309 6.30 7.63 -30.34
CA GLY A 309 6.62 6.20 -30.19
C GLY A 309 6.76 5.76 -28.72
N ASP A 310 7.42 4.64 -28.49
CA ASP A 310 7.60 4.10 -27.13
C ASP A 310 8.43 5.02 -26.23
N ALA A 311 9.38 5.76 -26.80
CA ALA A 311 10.12 6.81 -26.09
C ALA A 311 9.19 7.91 -25.56
N GLY A 312 8.15 8.30 -26.33
CA GLY A 312 7.11 9.22 -25.88
C GLY A 312 6.27 8.65 -24.73
N ALA A 313 5.92 7.37 -24.80
CA ALA A 313 5.16 6.69 -23.74
C ALA A 313 5.95 6.57 -22.44
N GLU A 314 7.27 6.37 -22.53
CA GLU A 314 8.19 6.35 -21.39
C GLU A 314 8.41 7.76 -20.82
N ALA A 315 8.66 8.75 -21.67
CA ALA A 315 8.78 10.14 -21.24
C ALA A 315 7.51 10.65 -20.54
N MET A 316 6.33 10.31 -21.06
CA MET A 316 5.06 10.64 -20.38
C MET A 316 4.90 9.93 -19.03
N ARG A 317 5.42 8.70 -18.86
CA ARG A 317 5.47 8.05 -17.54
C ARG A 317 6.38 8.81 -16.58
N GLY A 318 7.58 9.19 -17.04
CA GLY A 318 8.52 10.02 -16.27
C GLY A 318 7.92 11.37 -15.87
N PHE A 319 7.27 12.06 -16.82
CA PHE A 319 6.55 13.32 -16.58
C PHE A 319 5.47 13.16 -15.51
N GLN A 320 4.63 12.12 -15.63
CA GLN A 320 3.55 11.84 -14.66
C GLN A 320 4.09 11.56 -13.26
N TYR A 321 5.18 10.80 -13.16
CA TYR A 321 5.85 10.50 -11.91
C TYR A 321 6.43 11.77 -11.27
N ALA A 322 7.24 12.52 -12.02
CA ALA A 322 7.89 13.75 -11.54
C ALA A 322 6.87 14.82 -11.10
N ALA A 323 5.77 15.00 -11.85
CA ALA A 323 4.72 15.94 -11.49
C ALA A 323 3.94 15.51 -10.23
N THR A 324 3.77 14.20 -10.01
CA THR A 324 3.13 13.68 -8.78
C THR A 324 4.04 13.90 -7.58
N ARG A 325 5.34 13.58 -7.71
CA ARG A 325 6.37 13.85 -6.71
C ARG A 325 6.46 15.33 -6.36
N LEU A 326 6.44 16.22 -7.36
CA LEU A 326 6.46 17.66 -7.16
C LEU A 326 5.25 18.13 -6.35
N ALA A 327 4.05 17.61 -6.64
CA ALA A 327 2.84 17.94 -5.90
C ALA A 327 2.92 17.50 -4.43
N LEU A 328 3.46 16.31 -4.16
CA LEU A 328 3.63 15.77 -2.81
C LEU A 328 4.66 16.53 -1.99
N LEU A 329 5.82 16.83 -2.60
CA LEU A 329 6.89 17.63 -2.01
C LEU A 329 6.36 19.02 -1.61
N ARG A 330 5.65 19.68 -2.53
CA ARG A 330 5.08 21.00 -2.29
C ARG A 330 3.95 20.99 -1.25
N ASP A 331 3.09 19.97 -1.22
CA ASP A 331 2.10 19.81 -0.14
C ASP A 331 2.80 19.58 1.21
N GLY A 332 3.90 18.83 1.24
CA GLY A 332 4.72 18.63 2.44
C GLY A 332 5.38 19.91 2.95
N LEU A 333 5.90 20.75 2.05
CA LEU A 333 6.42 22.08 2.38
C LEU A 333 5.33 22.97 2.99
N ARG A 334 4.13 23.02 2.39
CA ARG A 334 2.99 23.79 2.93
C ARG A 334 2.53 23.33 4.31
N ARG A 335 2.67 22.04 4.60
CA ARG A 335 2.36 21.45 5.90
C ARG A 335 3.45 21.69 6.94
N GLY A 336 4.60 22.23 6.56
CA GLY A 336 5.72 22.43 7.48
C GLY A 336 6.41 21.13 7.90
N LEU A 337 6.45 20.11 7.03
CA LEU A 337 7.12 18.84 7.33
C LEU A 337 8.66 18.94 7.33
N HIS A 338 9.20 19.95 6.64
CA HIS A 338 10.64 20.22 6.53
C HIS A 338 11.02 21.28 7.58
N LEU A 339 11.34 20.81 8.78
CA LEU A 339 11.48 21.66 9.97
C LEU A 339 12.88 22.26 10.13
N SER A 340 13.92 21.60 9.60
CA SER A 340 15.29 22.10 9.65
C SER A 340 15.67 22.89 8.38
N SER A 341 16.69 23.74 8.50
CA SER A 341 17.26 24.46 7.35
C SER A 341 17.78 23.51 6.28
N ASP A 342 18.36 22.40 6.71
CA ASP A 342 18.98 21.41 5.82
C ASP A 342 17.90 20.62 5.07
N ASP A 343 16.83 20.21 5.76
CA ASP A 343 15.67 19.55 5.15
C ASP A 343 15.01 20.47 4.11
N LEU A 344 14.92 21.77 4.40
CA LEU A 344 14.37 22.75 3.47
C LEU A 344 15.28 22.91 2.23
N ALA A 345 16.60 23.01 2.43
CA ALA A 345 17.54 23.12 1.33
C ALA A 345 17.48 21.90 0.41
N GLU A 346 17.42 20.69 0.99
CA GLU A 346 17.28 19.45 0.23
C GLU A 346 15.95 19.38 -0.51
N ALA A 347 14.83 19.78 0.12
CA ALA A 347 13.53 19.83 -0.52
C ALA A 347 13.50 20.80 -1.71
N LEU A 348 14.13 21.97 -1.59
CA LEU A 348 14.23 22.94 -2.69
C LEU A 348 15.13 22.42 -3.83
N ALA A 349 16.17 21.66 -3.51
CA ALA A 349 17.00 20.99 -4.51
C ALA A 349 16.22 19.89 -5.25
N GLU A 350 15.42 19.09 -4.53
CA GLU A 350 14.52 18.10 -5.14
C GLU A 350 13.46 18.76 -6.00
N GLU A 351 12.85 19.86 -5.54
CA GLU A 351 11.87 20.66 -6.32
C GLU A 351 12.47 21.11 -7.65
N ARG A 352 13.70 21.64 -7.64
CA ARG A 352 14.40 22.04 -8.86
C ARG A 352 14.69 20.86 -9.79
N SER A 353 15.20 19.75 -9.25
CA SER A 353 15.48 18.55 -10.03
C SER A 353 14.22 17.97 -10.69
N LEU A 354 13.08 17.98 -9.98
CA LEU A 354 11.80 17.54 -10.52
C LEU A 354 11.30 18.44 -11.65
N LEU A 355 11.47 19.77 -11.53
CA LEU A 355 11.10 20.72 -12.58
C LEU A 355 11.98 20.58 -13.85
N GLU A 356 13.29 20.34 -13.66
CA GLU A 356 14.20 20.02 -14.76
C GLU A 356 13.80 18.72 -15.45
N GLY A 357 13.50 17.67 -14.67
CA GLY A 357 13.00 16.39 -15.19
C GLY A 357 11.70 16.53 -15.98
N ILE A 358 10.71 17.26 -15.43
CA ILE A 358 9.44 17.56 -16.12
C ILE A 358 9.71 18.22 -17.48
N THR A 359 10.63 19.18 -17.54
CA THR A 359 10.98 19.89 -18.77
C THR A 359 11.66 18.96 -19.78
N ALA A 360 12.58 18.11 -19.33
CA ALA A 360 13.26 17.12 -20.17
C ALA A 360 12.29 16.08 -20.75
N TYR A 361 11.40 15.53 -19.93
CA TYR A 361 10.40 14.57 -20.39
C TYR A 361 9.41 15.19 -21.38
N ARG A 362 8.99 16.44 -21.14
CA ARG A 362 8.09 17.19 -22.03
C ARG A 362 8.67 17.33 -23.44
N ALA A 363 9.97 17.59 -23.57
CA ALA A 363 10.63 17.78 -24.86
C ALA A 363 10.49 16.57 -25.81
N ALA A 364 10.23 15.37 -25.28
CA ALA A 364 10.03 14.16 -26.08
C ALA A 364 8.73 14.17 -26.91
N PHE A 365 7.71 14.92 -26.50
CA PHE A 365 6.38 14.92 -27.16
C PHE A 365 5.84 16.29 -27.54
N THR A 366 6.40 17.39 -27.01
CA THR A 366 5.95 18.75 -27.38
C THR A 366 6.25 19.07 -28.84
N GLY A 367 5.25 19.63 -29.54
CA GLY A 367 5.38 20.06 -30.94
C GLY A 367 5.49 18.92 -31.96
N ARG A 368 5.35 17.65 -31.53
CA ARG A 368 5.45 16.47 -32.41
C ARG A 368 4.10 15.96 -32.91
N ASP A 369 3.00 16.54 -32.46
CA ASP A 369 1.67 16.15 -32.94
C ASP A 369 1.41 16.78 -34.32
N PRO A 370 1.30 15.99 -35.40
CA PRO A 370 1.15 16.52 -36.75
C PRO A 370 -0.25 17.09 -37.01
N VAL A 371 -1.23 16.78 -36.16
CA VAL A 371 -2.63 17.19 -36.33
C VAL A 371 -2.95 18.41 -35.46
N ALA A 372 -2.16 18.65 -34.41
CA ALA A 372 -2.36 19.78 -33.52
C ALA A 372 -1.68 21.06 -34.07
N PRO A 373 -2.38 22.21 -34.13
CA PRO A 373 -1.74 23.46 -34.53
C PRO A 373 -0.66 23.87 -33.50
N PRO A 374 0.46 24.46 -33.93
CA PRO A 374 1.48 24.96 -33.02
C PRO A 374 0.88 25.99 -32.06
N ALA A 375 1.02 25.74 -30.76
CA ALA A 375 0.48 26.62 -29.72
C ALA A 375 1.53 26.94 -28.66
N HIS A 376 1.46 28.13 -28.08
CA HIS A 376 2.21 28.50 -26.87
C HIS A 376 1.30 28.99 -25.74
N TRP A 377 1.73 28.80 -24.48
CA TRP A 377 1.00 29.21 -23.27
C TRP A 377 1.85 30.22 -22.53
N ASP A 378 1.30 31.40 -22.32
CA ASP A 378 1.98 32.54 -21.69
C ASP A 378 1.75 32.64 -20.17
N GLY A 379 1.03 31.68 -19.58
CA GLY A 379 0.61 31.70 -18.18
C GLY A 379 -0.88 32.05 -17.99
N GLN A 380 -1.54 32.63 -19.00
CA GLN A 380 -2.95 33.03 -18.94
C GLN A 380 -3.78 32.60 -20.15
N ARG A 381 -3.23 32.68 -21.36
CA ARG A 381 -3.94 32.38 -22.61
C ARG A 381 -3.09 31.53 -23.57
N TYR A 382 -3.78 30.81 -24.46
CA TYR A 382 -3.14 30.09 -25.55
C TYR A 382 -2.94 31.03 -26.73
N HIS A 383 -1.82 30.89 -27.41
CA HIS A 383 -1.56 31.56 -28.67
C HIS A 383 -1.30 30.51 -29.73
N VAL A 384 -2.30 30.29 -30.58
CA VAL A 384 -2.34 29.19 -31.55
C VAL A 384 -2.07 29.75 -32.95
N ARG A 385 -1.08 29.16 -33.64
CA ARG A 385 -0.82 29.45 -35.05
C ARG A 385 -1.74 28.58 -35.92
N PHE A 386 -2.61 29.22 -36.68
CA PHE A 386 -3.54 28.57 -37.59
C PHE A 386 -2.88 28.27 -38.94
N PRO A 387 -3.47 27.39 -39.78
CA PRO A 387 -2.96 27.09 -41.13
C PRO A 387 -2.85 28.32 -42.05
N ASP A 388 -3.63 29.37 -41.77
CA ASP A 388 -3.59 30.66 -42.46
C ASP A 388 -2.39 31.55 -42.04
N GLY A 389 -1.53 31.07 -41.14
CA GLY A 389 -0.39 31.81 -40.60
C GLY A 389 -0.73 32.79 -39.48
N SER A 390 -2.02 33.04 -39.21
CA SER A 390 -2.45 33.92 -38.13
C SER A 390 -2.19 33.29 -36.77
N VAL A 391 -1.79 34.12 -35.80
CA VAL A 391 -1.72 33.72 -34.39
C VAL A 391 -2.94 34.30 -33.70
N ARG A 392 -3.78 33.44 -33.12
CA ARG A 392 -4.97 33.89 -32.38
C ARG A 392 -4.85 33.48 -30.91
N THR A 393 -5.31 34.37 -30.05
CA THR A 393 -5.31 34.15 -28.60
C THR A 393 -6.62 33.47 -28.19
N LEU A 394 -6.55 32.35 -27.48
CA LEU A 394 -7.70 31.58 -26.98
C LEU A 394 -7.65 31.50 -25.46
N ASP A 395 -8.81 31.67 -24.83
CA ASP A 395 -8.97 31.44 -23.39
C ASP A 395 -8.88 29.95 -23.07
N PRO A 396 -8.44 29.60 -21.84
CA PRO A 396 -8.40 28.21 -21.43
C PRO A 396 -9.80 27.60 -21.39
N PRO A 397 -9.97 26.36 -21.90
CA PRO A 397 -11.27 25.70 -21.91
C PRO A 397 -11.77 25.49 -20.47
N ALA A 398 -13.08 25.65 -20.28
CA ALA A 398 -13.73 25.49 -18.98
C ALA A 398 -13.56 24.08 -18.38
N GLN A 399 -13.31 23.07 -19.22
CA GLN A 399 -12.91 21.74 -18.78
C GLN A 399 -11.51 21.37 -19.25
N PRO A 400 -10.73 20.66 -18.41
CA PRO A 400 -9.37 20.27 -18.76
C PRO A 400 -9.39 19.11 -19.79
N VAL A 401 -9.17 19.41 -21.07
CA VAL A 401 -9.08 18.44 -22.18
C VAL A 401 -7.61 18.07 -22.46
N VAL A 402 -7.34 16.78 -22.72
CA VAL A 402 -6.01 16.23 -23.10
C VAL A 402 -5.54 16.77 -24.48
N PRO A 403 -4.22 16.85 -24.74
CA PRO A 403 -3.60 18.10 -25.13
C PRO A 403 -3.67 18.44 -26.62
N VAL A 404 -3.74 19.75 -26.89
CA VAL A 404 -2.77 20.38 -27.80
C VAL A 404 -1.48 20.55 -26.98
N PRO A 405 -0.34 19.95 -27.39
CA PRO A 405 0.93 20.11 -26.69
C PRO A 405 1.44 21.54 -26.89
N VAL A 406 1.61 22.26 -25.79
CA VAL A 406 1.94 23.69 -25.82
C VAL A 406 3.44 23.89 -25.61
N MET A 407 4.08 24.74 -26.41
CA MET A 407 5.42 25.24 -26.13
C MET A 407 5.34 26.29 -25.01
N LEU A 408 6.13 26.13 -23.95
CA LEU A 408 6.25 27.12 -22.89
C LEU A 408 7.39 28.08 -23.23
N LEU A 409 7.18 29.37 -22.98
CA LEU A 409 8.24 30.37 -23.10
C LEU A 409 9.32 30.09 -22.04
N PRO A 410 10.61 30.40 -22.32
CA PRO A 410 11.64 30.31 -21.31
C PRO A 410 11.25 31.18 -20.11
N THR A 411 11.10 30.58 -18.92
CA THR A 411 11.02 31.35 -17.68
C THR A 411 12.34 32.10 -17.52
N TYR A 412 12.28 33.43 -17.41
CA TYR A 412 13.47 34.23 -17.06
C TYR A 412 14.12 33.61 -15.81
N ARG A 413 15.40 33.26 -15.94
CA ARG A 413 16.19 32.54 -14.93
C ARG A 413 16.31 33.31 -13.63
#